data_AF-A0A8B6F8N2-F1
#
_entry.id   AF-A0A8B6F8N2-F1
#
_cell.length_a   1.000
_cell.length_b   1.000
_cell.length_c   1.000
_cell.angle_alpha   90.00
_cell.angle_beta   90.00
_cell.angle_gamma   90.00
#
_symmetry.space_group_name_H-M   'P 1'
#
loop_
_entity.id
_entity.type
_entity.pdbx_description
1 polymer ?
#
loop_
_entity_poly.entity_id
_entity_poly.type
_entity_poly.pdbx_seq_one_letter_code
_entity_poly.pdbx_strand_id
1 'polypeptide(L)'
;MSTAKFGQETKLKTVNFKLSDRREKVKQISEKNKQLKRKLDRSFNREDEKSTKIQKYELEINSLKRELKKKTTETTLLKNILDNAKKKSTKYTNLYYESKRTEIKLNKELKSTSIEISNAKSALQEKGTVNKLNKDRKLNEELKECHTSIEYLESLLQDTPELILYDEDLKKFNTKTIECVINLSDLKVPIEKISPVIKQIADICGKIPNNLPSTRTIEIL
;
A
#
# COMPACT_ATOMS: atom_id res chain seq x y z
N MET A 1 -55.36 68.07 132.79
CA MET A 1 -54.76 68.38 131.47
C MET A 1 -53.81 67.26 130.97
N SER A 2 -54.28 66.01 130.81
CA SER A 2 -53.38 64.88 130.47
C SER A 2 -53.80 64.03 129.25
N THR A 3 -55.06 64.12 128.81
CA THR A 3 -55.60 63.26 127.73
C THR A 3 -55.31 63.78 126.31
N ALA A 4 -55.22 65.10 126.13
CA ALA A 4 -54.94 65.72 124.82
C ALA A 4 -53.49 65.51 124.33
N LYS A 5 -52.51 65.51 125.25
CA LYS A 5 -51.09 65.22 124.93
C LYS A 5 -50.89 63.74 124.54
N PHE A 6 -51.56 62.82 125.23
CA PHE A 6 -51.51 61.38 124.92
C PHE A 6 -52.14 61.04 123.55
N GLY A 7 -53.22 61.73 123.18
CA GLY A 7 -53.85 61.60 121.86
C GLY A 7 -53.03 62.19 120.69
N GLN A 8 -52.13 63.14 120.95
CA GLN A 8 -51.22 63.69 119.94
C GLN A 8 -49.97 62.81 119.74
N GLU A 9 -49.41 62.26 120.82
CA GLU A 9 -48.27 61.32 120.74
C GLU A 9 -48.61 60.02 120.01
N THR A 10 -49.80 59.47 120.23
CA THR A 10 -50.27 58.26 119.54
C THR A 10 -50.44 58.50 118.05
N LYS A 11 -51.03 59.64 117.65
CA LYS A 11 -51.14 60.05 116.23
C LYS A 11 -49.77 60.23 115.58
N LEU A 12 -48.81 60.86 116.26
CA LEU A 12 -47.45 61.06 115.75
C LEU A 12 -46.72 59.71 115.52
N LYS A 13 -46.84 58.76 116.44
CA LYS A 13 -46.29 57.40 116.31
C LYS A 13 -46.88 56.66 115.11
N THR A 14 -48.20 56.74 114.90
CA THR A 14 -48.87 56.11 113.74
C THR A 14 -48.42 56.73 112.42
N VAL A 15 -48.26 58.06 112.35
CA VAL A 15 -47.77 58.75 111.15
C VAL A 15 -46.32 58.36 110.85
N ASN A 16 -45.45 58.32 111.86
CA ASN A 16 -44.06 57.89 111.70
C ASN A 16 -43.94 56.44 111.24
N PHE A 17 -44.78 55.54 111.76
CA PHE A 17 -44.84 54.16 111.29
C PHE A 17 -45.25 54.07 109.81
N LYS A 18 -46.33 54.78 109.41
CA LYS A 18 -46.79 54.83 108.01
C LYS A 18 -45.73 55.43 107.07
N LEU A 19 -44.98 56.44 107.53
CA LEU A 19 -43.88 57.03 106.76
C LEU A 19 -42.70 56.05 106.62
N SER A 20 -42.37 55.31 107.68
CA SER A 20 -41.34 54.28 107.64
C SER A 20 -41.70 53.13 106.68
N ASP A 21 -42.94 52.62 106.76
CA ASP A 21 -43.45 51.58 105.86
C ASP A 21 -43.48 52.06 104.40
N ARG A 22 -43.88 53.32 104.15
CA ARG A 22 -43.79 53.92 102.81
C ARG A 22 -42.36 54.03 102.31
N ARG A 23 -41.42 54.47 103.14
CA ARG A 23 -39.99 54.56 102.76
C ARG A 23 -39.44 53.18 102.39
N GLU A 24 -39.81 52.14 103.15
CA GLU A 24 -39.38 50.77 102.87
C GLU A 24 -39.97 50.24 101.55
N LYS A 25 -41.27 50.49 101.30
CA LYS A 25 -41.90 50.18 100.01
C LYS A 25 -41.24 50.89 98.83
N VAL A 26 -40.90 52.17 98.98
CA VAL A 26 -40.18 52.93 97.93
C VAL A 26 -38.81 52.33 97.67
N LYS A 27 -38.06 51.93 98.70
CA LYS A 27 -36.77 51.23 98.52
C LYS A 27 -36.95 49.92 97.76
N GLN A 28 -37.92 49.09 98.14
CA GLN A 28 -38.21 47.82 97.46
C GLN A 28 -38.61 48.03 96.00
N ILE A 29 -39.43 49.03 95.69
CA ILE A 29 -39.81 49.38 94.32
C ILE A 29 -38.59 49.87 93.53
N SER A 30 -37.75 50.71 94.12
CA SER A 30 -36.52 51.19 93.48
C SER A 30 -35.59 50.04 93.10
N GLU A 31 -35.40 49.08 94.00
CA GLU A 31 -34.55 47.92 93.75
C GLU A 31 -35.16 46.98 92.69
N LYS A 32 -36.48 46.73 92.74
CA LYS A 32 -37.18 46.00 91.67
C LYS A 32 -37.06 46.69 90.32
N ASN A 33 -37.17 48.01 90.25
CA ASN A 33 -37.01 48.77 89.01
C ASN A 33 -35.57 48.66 88.45
N LYS A 34 -34.55 48.73 89.31
CA LYS A 34 -33.16 48.48 88.89
C LYS A 34 -32.97 47.07 88.33
N GLN A 35 -33.54 46.06 88.98
CA GLN A 35 -33.47 44.67 88.51
C GLN A 35 -34.20 44.48 87.17
N LEU A 36 -35.39 45.07 87.01
CA LEU A 36 -36.15 45.04 85.76
C LEU A 36 -35.39 45.72 84.63
N LYS A 37 -34.80 46.90 84.88
CA LYS A 37 -33.97 47.60 83.90
C LYS A 37 -32.80 46.73 83.42
N ARG A 38 -32.05 46.13 84.35
CA ARG A 38 -30.96 45.19 84.01
C ARG A 38 -31.44 43.96 83.21
N LYS A 39 -32.62 43.43 83.52
CA LYS A 39 -33.20 42.30 82.77
C LYS A 39 -33.59 42.73 81.35
N LEU A 40 -34.17 43.92 81.19
CA LEU A 40 -34.53 44.48 79.89
C LEU A 40 -33.29 44.70 79.03
N ASP A 41 -32.25 45.35 79.58
CA ASP A 41 -30.99 45.60 78.86
C ASP A 41 -30.33 44.29 78.39
N ARG A 42 -30.32 43.26 79.26
CA ARG A 42 -29.81 41.92 78.89
C ARG A 42 -30.65 41.25 77.81
N SER A 43 -31.97 41.44 77.81
CA SER A 43 -32.85 40.88 76.80
C SER A 43 -32.58 41.52 75.44
N PHE A 44 -32.48 42.85 75.42
CA PHE A 44 -32.19 43.63 74.21
C PHE A 44 -30.86 43.22 73.58
N ASN A 45 -29.78 43.16 74.38
CA ASN A 45 -28.47 42.74 73.89
C ASN A 45 -28.48 41.31 73.30
N ARG A 46 -29.25 40.39 73.91
CA ARG A 46 -29.39 39.02 73.39
C ARG A 46 -30.16 38.98 72.06
N GLU A 47 -31.14 39.85 71.88
CA GLU A 47 -31.86 39.97 70.61
C GLU A 47 -30.97 40.56 69.52
N ASP A 48 -30.18 41.58 69.83
CA ASP A 48 -29.20 42.15 68.91
C ASP A 48 -28.13 41.13 68.49
N GLU A 49 -27.59 40.35 69.44
CA GLU A 49 -26.66 39.25 69.15
C GLU A 49 -27.29 38.17 68.25
N LYS A 50 -28.57 37.87 68.43
CA LYS A 50 -29.29 36.92 67.57
C LYS A 50 -29.52 37.51 66.18
N SER A 51 -29.94 38.76 66.09
CA SER A 51 -30.17 39.48 64.84
C SER A 51 -28.90 39.52 64.00
N THR A 52 -27.77 39.88 64.60
CA THR A 52 -26.46 39.90 63.92
C THR A 52 -26.01 38.50 63.47
N LYS A 53 -26.27 37.44 64.25
CA LYS A 53 -26.02 36.05 63.82
C LYS A 53 -26.89 35.64 62.64
N ILE A 54 -28.17 36.00 62.64
CA ILE A 54 -29.09 35.72 61.54
C ILE A 54 -28.59 36.38 60.26
N GLN A 55 -28.23 37.67 60.31
CA GLN A 55 -27.68 38.38 59.14
C GLN A 55 -26.42 37.70 58.60
N LYS A 56 -25.51 37.23 59.47
CA LYS A 56 -24.32 36.48 59.03
C LYS A 56 -24.68 35.19 58.29
N TYR A 57 -25.62 34.41 58.83
CA TYR A 57 -26.06 33.18 58.17
C TYR A 57 -26.80 33.44 56.86
N GLU A 58 -27.57 34.53 56.75
CA GLU A 58 -28.22 34.92 55.50
C GLU A 58 -27.19 35.25 54.40
N LEU A 59 -26.12 35.96 54.74
CA LEU A 59 -25.03 36.25 53.80
C LEU A 59 -24.31 34.97 53.37
N GLU A 60 -24.04 34.05 54.29
CA GLU A 60 -23.41 32.76 54.01
C GLU A 60 -24.29 31.89 53.10
N ILE A 61 -25.59 31.77 53.38
CA ILE A 61 -26.56 31.06 52.55
C ILE A 61 -26.59 31.64 51.13
N ASN A 62 -26.58 32.97 51.00
CA ASN A 62 -26.58 33.62 49.70
C ASN A 62 -25.28 33.37 48.92
N SER A 63 -24.13 33.31 49.60
CA SER A 63 -22.86 32.91 48.99
C SER A 63 -22.91 31.48 48.49
N LEU A 64 -23.33 30.53 49.33
CA LEU A 64 -23.43 29.12 49.00
C LEU A 64 -24.41 28.87 47.84
N LYS A 65 -25.54 29.60 47.78
CA LYS A 65 -26.47 29.52 46.64
C LYS A 65 -25.83 29.94 45.33
N ARG A 66 -24.97 30.98 45.35
CA ARG A 66 -24.24 31.43 44.14
C ARG A 66 -23.22 30.39 43.70
N GLU A 67 -22.47 29.82 44.63
CA GLU A 67 -21.51 28.75 44.34
C GLU A 67 -22.19 27.50 43.80
N LEU A 68 -23.30 27.08 44.41
CA LEU A 68 -24.10 25.95 43.93
C LEU A 68 -24.55 26.19 42.49
N LYS A 69 -25.10 27.38 42.18
CA LYS A 69 -25.52 27.72 40.82
C LYS A 69 -24.37 27.62 39.82
N LYS A 70 -23.18 28.15 40.17
CA LYS A 70 -21.97 28.04 39.32
C LYS A 70 -21.59 26.57 39.09
N LYS A 71 -21.54 25.77 40.16
CA LYS A 71 -21.21 24.35 40.06
C LYS A 71 -22.22 23.55 39.25
N THR A 72 -23.51 23.87 39.36
CA THR A 72 -24.54 23.26 38.51
C THR A 72 -24.32 23.59 37.03
N THR A 73 -24.00 24.84 36.69
CA THR A 73 -23.72 25.24 35.29
C THR A 73 -22.43 24.61 34.75
N GLU A 74 -21.38 24.49 35.56
CA GLU A 74 -20.15 23.78 35.18
C GLU A 74 -20.44 22.30 34.93
N THR A 75 -21.25 21.67 35.79
CA THR A 75 -21.59 20.25 35.67
C THR A 75 -22.41 19.96 34.43
N THR A 76 -23.38 20.82 34.08
CA THR A 76 -24.18 20.64 32.85
C THR A 76 -23.32 20.80 31.60
N LEU A 77 -22.40 21.77 31.60
CA LEU A 77 -21.45 21.97 30.49
C LEU A 77 -20.53 20.75 30.33
N LEU A 78 -19.97 20.23 31.42
CA LEU A 78 -19.12 19.04 31.40
C LEU A 78 -19.87 17.79 30.90
N LYS A 79 -21.13 17.60 31.31
CA LYS A 79 -21.98 16.52 30.80
C LYS A 79 -22.19 16.62 29.29
N ASN A 80 -22.47 17.82 28.77
CA ASN A 80 -22.64 18.05 27.34
C ASN A 80 -21.35 17.75 26.56
N ILE A 81 -20.18 18.16 27.09
CA ILE A 81 -18.87 17.82 26.49
C ILE A 81 -18.67 16.30 26.46
N LEU A 82 -18.94 15.62 27.57
CA LEU A 82 -18.79 14.17 27.68
C LEU A 82 -19.68 13.43 26.66
N ASP A 83 -20.95 13.83 26.54
CA ASP A 83 -21.89 13.20 25.60
C ASP A 83 -21.48 13.45 24.15
N ASN A 84 -20.99 14.64 23.83
CA ASN A 84 -20.43 14.94 22.51
C ASN A 84 -19.17 14.11 22.22
N ALA A 85 -18.28 13.95 23.20
CA ALA A 85 -17.09 13.12 23.07
C ALA A 85 -17.44 11.64 22.85
N LYS A 86 -18.45 11.12 23.57
CA LYS A 86 -18.96 9.75 23.36
C LYS A 86 -19.50 9.56 21.94
N LYS A 87 -20.32 10.49 21.44
CA LYS A 87 -20.84 10.44 20.06
C LYS A 87 -19.74 10.50 19.00
N LYS A 88 -18.71 11.32 19.21
CA LYS A 88 -17.55 11.36 18.32
C LYS A 88 -16.77 10.05 18.36
N SER A 89 -16.53 9.51 19.55
CA SER A 89 -15.84 8.23 19.75
C SER A 89 -16.55 7.09 19.01
N THR A 90 -17.87 6.95 19.16
CA THR A 90 -18.63 5.91 18.43
C THR A 90 -18.55 6.09 16.92
N LYS A 91 -18.62 7.33 16.42
CA LYS A 91 -18.43 7.63 14.99
C LYS A 91 -17.06 7.19 14.49
N TYR A 92 -15.98 7.50 15.21
CA TYR A 92 -14.63 7.08 14.82
C TYR A 92 -14.45 5.57 14.85
N THR A 93 -15.01 4.89 15.84
CA THR A 93 -14.99 3.43 15.92
C THR A 93 -15.68 2.80 14.71
N ASN A 94 -16.85 3.30 14.32
CA ASN A 94 -17.56 2.80 13.15
C ASN A 94 -16.75 3.03 11.86
N LEU A 95 -16.22 4.24 11.67
CA LEU A 95 -15.36 4.57 10.51
C LEU A 95 -14.11 3.68 10.45
N TYR A 96 -13.50 3.38 11.59
CA TYR A 96 -12.36 2.47 11.66
C TYR A 96 -12.73 1.06 11.17
N TYR A 97 -13.85 0.50 11.64
CA TYR A 97 -14.28 -0.83 11.20
C TYR A 97 -14.70 -0.85 9.72
N GLU A 98 -15.32 0.21 9.21
CA GLU A 98 -15.62 0.36 7.78
C GLU A 98 -14.33 0.41 6.95
N SER A 99 -13.37 1.25 7.34
CA SER A 99 -12.06 1.36 6.69
C SER A 99 -11.31 0.03 6.71
N LYS A 100 -11.38 -0.73 7.80
CA LYS A 100 -10.73 -2.04 7.88
C LYS A 100 -11.40 -3.07 6.97
N ARG A 101 -12.73 -3.00 6.81
CA ARG A 101 -13.47 -3.85 5.85
C ARG A 101 -13.10 -3.51 4.42
N THR A 102 -12.98 -2.23 4.06
CA THR A 102 -12.58 -1.81 2.71
C THR A 102 -11.14 -2.21 2.41
N GLU A 103 -10.22 -2.03 3.37
CA GLU A 103 -8.84 -2.48 3.27
C GLU A 103 -8.74 -3.99 3.00
N ILE A 104 -9.50 -4.82 3.73
CA ILE A 104 -9.53 -6.26 3.51
C ILE A 104 -10.04 -6.61 2.10
N LYS A 105 -11.08 -5.92 1.60
CA LYS A 105 -11.60 -6.13 0.24
C LYS A 105 -10.56 -5.76 -0.82
N LEU A 106 -9.98 -4.56 -0.72
CA LEU A 106 -8.94 -4.09 -1.64
C LEU A 106 -7.72 -5.01 -1.64
N ASN A 107 -7.29 -5.50 -0.48
CA ASN A 107 -6.17 -6.45 -0.40
C ASN A 107 -6.49 -7.79 -1.08
N LYS A 108 -7.75 -8.25 -1.05
CA LYS A 108 -8.16 -9.46 -1.79
C LYS A 108 -8.14 -9.22 -3.29
N GLU A 109 -8.67 -8.09 -3.75
CA GLU A 109 -8.65 -7.69 -5.16
C GLU A 109 -7.21 -7.52 -5.68
N LEU A 110 -6.33 -6.90 -4.88
CA LEU A 110 -4.92 -6.74 -5.21
C LEU A 110 -4.21 -8.09 -5.33
N LYS A 111 -4.52 -9.05 -4.44
CA LYS A 111 -3.99 -10.42 -4.58
C LYS A 111 -4.49 -11.13 -5.84
N SER A 112 -5.77 -11.02 -6.17
CA SER A 112 -6.34 -11.60 -7.40
C SER A 112 -5.66 -11.03 -8.64
N THR A 113 -5.62 -9.70 -8.74
CA THR A 113 -4.99 -9.01 -9.87
C THR A 113 -3.50 -9.30 -9.97
N SER A 114 -2.79 -9.43 -8.85
CA SER A 114 -1.38 -9.86 -8.84
C SER A 114 -1.19 -11.28 -9.41
N ILE A 115 -2.11 -12.21 -9.10
CA ILE A 115 -2.09 -13.56 -9.67
C ILE A 115 -2.39 -13.52 -11.17
N GLU A 116 -3.40 -12.75 -11.58
CA GLU A 116 -3.76 -12.58 -12.99
C GLU A 116 -2.60 -11.99 -13.81
N ILE A 117 -1.92 -10.96 -13.29
CA ILE A 117 -0.73 -10.38 -13.92
C ILE A 117 0.39 -11.41 -14.02
N SER A 118 0.63 -12.20 -12.97
CA SER A 118 1.64 -13.26 -13.00
C SER A 118 1.33 -14.30 -14.08
N ASN A 119 0.07 -14.74 -14.17
CA ASN A 119 -0.37 -15.70 -15.18
C ASN A 119 -0.25 -15.13 -16.60
N ALA A 120 -0.67 -13.88 -16.81
CA ALA A 120 -0.54 -13.20 -18.09
C ALA A 120 0.93 -13.05 -18.51
N LYS A 121 1.83 -12.76 -17.56
CA LYS A 121 3.28 -12.69 -17.80
C LYS A 121 3.86 -14.03 -18.20
N SER A 122 3.50 -15.12 -17.52
CA SER A 122 3.91 -16.48 -17.90
C SER A 122 3.41 -16.85 -19.30
N ALA A 123 2.13 -16.59 -19.59
CA ALA A 123 1.56 -16.86 -20.91
C ALA A 123 2.23 -16.06 -22.04
N LEU A 124 2.66 -14.83 -21.77
CA LEU A 124 3.44 -14.03 -22.73
C LEU A 124 4.85 -14.59 -22.95
N GLN A 125 5.53 -15.05 -21.89
CA GLN A 125 6.82 -15.70 -22.03
C GLN A 125 6.72 -16.98 -22.86
N GLU A 126 5.73 -17.82 -22.60
CA GLU A 126 5.47 -19.05 -23.38
C GLU A 126 5.17 -18.74 -24.85
N LYS A 127 4.30 -17.76 -25.14
CA LYS A 127 4.06 -17.36 -26.54
C LYS A 127 5.32 -16.83 -27.22
N GLY A 128 6.15 -16.08 -26.49
CA GLY A 128 7.43 -15.57 -26.98
C GLY A 128 8.40 -16.69 -27.34
N THR A 129 8.55 -17.70 -26.48
CA THR A 129 9.45 -18.84 -26.73
C THR A 129 8.94 -19.74 -27.86
N VAL A 130 7.64 -20.04 -27.89
CA VAL A 130 7.02 -20.83 -28.97
C VAL A 130 7.16 -20.15 -30.32
N ASN A 131 6.90 -18.83 -30.40
CA ASN A 131 7.06 -18.09 -31.65
C ASN A 131 8.51 -18.06 -32.13
N LYS A 132 9.47 -17.93 -31.21
CA LYS A 132 10.90 -17.98 -31.55
C LYS A 132 11.30 -19.36 -32.07
N LEU A 133 10.92 -20.43 -31.38
CA LEU A 133 11.18 -21.81 -31.80
C LEU A 133 10.58 -22.14 -33.17
N ASN A 134 9.35 -21.71 -33.43
CA ASN A 134 8.71 -21.93 -34.73
C ASN A 134 9.42 -21.18 -35.86
N LYS A 135 9.89 -19.95 -35.59
CA LYS A 135 10.64 -19.15 -36.55
C LYS A 135 12.01 -19.78 -36.84
N ASP A 136 12.71 -20.24 -35.81
CA ASP A 136 14.01 -20.92 -35.94
C ASP A 136 13.87 -22.26 -36.70
N ARG A 137 12.80 -23.02 -36.45
CA ARG A 137 12.50 -24.25 -37.17
C ARG A 137 12.28 -23.98 -38.66
N LYS A 138 11.46 -22.96 -38.99
CA LYS A 138 11.19 -22.59 -40.37
C LYS A 138 12.48 -22.15 -41.09
N LEU A 139 13.30 -21.32 -40.43
CA LEU A 139 14.59 -20.90 -40.97
C LEU A 139 15.52 -22.10 -41.23
N ASN A 140 15.56 -23.07 -40.32
CA ASN A 140 16.35 -24.29 -40.49
C ASN A 140 15.87 -25.19 -41.63
N GLU A 141 14.55 -25.25 -41.86
CA GLU A 141 13.97 -25.96 -43.00
C GLU A 141 14.38 -25.28 -44.32
N GLU A 142 14.28 -23.95 -44.40
CA GLU A 142 14.76 -23.17 -45.56
C GLU A 142 16.27 -23.33 -45.80
N LEU A 143 17.08 -23.39 -44.73
CA LEU A 143 18.53 -23.58 -44.81
C LEU A 143 18.88 -24.97 -45.36
N LYS A 144 18.14 -26.01 -44.96
CA LYS A 144 18.32 -27.37 -45.48
C LYS A 144 17.99 -27.46 -46.96
N GLU A 145 16.87 -26.87 -47.41
CA GLU A 145 16.50 -26.81 -48.82
C GLU A 145 17.56 -26.10 -49.68
N CYS A 146 18.15 -25.03 -49.13
CA CYS A 146 19.24 -24.33 -49.78
C CYS A 146 20.50 -25.22 -49.88
N HIS A 147 20.83 -25.97 -48.83
CA HIS A 147 21.95 -26.90 -48.83
C HIS A 147 21.79 -28.02 -49.86
N THR A 148 20.62 -28.66 -49.94
CA THR A 148 20.37 -29.69 -50.97
C THR A 148 20.40 -29.12 -52.37
N SER A 149 19.95 -27.87 -52.55
CA SER A 149 20.05 -27.18 -53.84
C SER A 149 21.51 -26.92 -54.24
N ILE A 150 22.36 -26.53 -53.28
CA ILE A 150 23.80 -26.36 -53.49
C ILE A 150 24.44 -27.70 -53.86
N GLU A 151 24.21 -28.77 -53.09
CA GLU A 151 24.75 -30.11 -53.37
C GLU A 151 24.34 -30.60 -54.77
N TYR A 152 23.08 -30.37 -55.17
CA TYR A 152 22.61 -30.70 -56.51
C TYR A 152 23.37 -29.92 -57.59
N LEU A 153 23.52 -28.60 -57.44
CA LEU A 153 24.27 -27.79 -58.39
C LEU A 153 25.76 -28.19 -58.45
N GLU A 154 26.38 -28.48 -57.32
CA GLU A 154 27.75 -29.00 -57.27
C GLU A 154 27.89 -30.34 -58.00
N SER A 155 26.91 -31.23 -57.87
CA SER A 155 26.89 -32.51 -58.60
C SER A 155 26.78 -32.33 -60.13
N LEU A 156 26.02 -31.33 -60.60
CA LEU A 156 25.95 -30.99 -62.02
C LEU A 156 27.24 -30.36 -62.55
N LEU A 157 27.97 -29.63 -61.71
CA LEU A 157 29.23 -29.00 -62.06
C LEU A 157 30.42 -29.99 -62.04
N GLN A 158 30.27 -31.20 -61.50
CA GLN A 158 31.28 -32.26 -61.55
C GLN A 158 31.47 -32.89 -62.94
N ASP A 159 30.73 -32.44 -63.95
CA ASP A 159 30.89 -32.87 -65.34
C ASP A 159 32.21 -32.28 -65.92
N THR A 160 33.34 -32.91 -65.60
CA THR A 160 34.68 -32.40 -65.93
C THR A 160 34.83 -32.18 -67.45
N PRO A 161 35.33 -31.03 -67.90
CA PRO A 161 35.46 -30.69 -69.32
C PRO A 161 36.59 -31.44 -70.02
N GLU A 162 37.38 -32.25 -69.32
CA GLU A 162 38.53 -32.95 -69.88
C GLU A 162 38.16 -34.38 -70.33
N LEU A 163 38.49 -34.72 -71.58
CA LEU A 163 38.38 -36.07 -72.13
C LEU A 163 39.73 -36.78 -71.99
N ILE A 164 39.83 -37.68 -71.02
CA ILE A 164 41.05 -38.45 -70.78
C ILE A 164 41.16 -39.55 -71.84
N LEU A 165 41.98 -39.32 -72.87
CA LEU A 165 42.30 -40.29 -73.92
C LEU A 165 43.61 -41.03 -73.65
N TYR A 166 44.57 -40.33 -73.04
CA TYR A 166 45.88 -40.84 -72.67
C TYR A 166 46.05 -40.86 -71.17
N ASP A 167 46.48 -41.99 -70.64
CA ASP A 167 46.84 -42.14 -69.23
C ASP A 167 48.32 -41.76 -69.07
N GLU A 168 48.59 -40.63 -68.41
CA GLU A 168 49.95 -40.14 -68.20
C GLU A 168 50.77 -41.04 -67.27
N ASP A 169 50.12 -41.69 -66.30
CA ASP A 169 50.77 -42.57 -65.32
C ASP A 169 51.24 -43.87 -65.99
N LEU A 170 50.37 -44.45 -66.82
CA LEU A 170 50.66 -45.69 -67.56
C LEU A 170 51.38 -45.44 -68.90
N LYS A 171 51.52 -44.17 -69.31
CA LYS A 171 52.06 -43.73 -70.60
C LYS A 171 51.42 -44.43 -71.79
N LYS A 172 50.11 -44.70 -71.73
CA LYS A 172 49.37 -45.45 -72.75
C LYS A 172 48.02 -44.80 -73.05
N PHE A 173 47.55 -44.95 -74.29
CA PHE A 173 46.19 -44.59 -74.64
C PHE A 173 45.21 -45.57 -73.97
N ASN A 174 44.08 -45.03 -73.52
CA ASN A 174 43.05 -45.86 -72.90
C ASN A 174 42.47 -46.84 -73.92
N THR A 175 41.89 -47.94 -73.44
CA THR A 175 41.40 -49.04 -74.29
C THR A 175 40.33 -48.58 -75.27
N LYS A 176 39.46 -47.65 -74.85
CA LYS A 176 38.38 -47.09 -75.69
C LYS A 176 38.92 -46.22 -76.83
N THR A 177 40.03 -45.53 -76.61
CA THR A 177 40.71 -44.70 -77.62
C THR A 177 41.35 -45.58 -78.66
N ILE A 178 41.99 -46.67 -78.23
CA ILE A 178 42.57 -47.67 -79.13
C ILE A 178 41.47 -48.31 -79.98
N GLU A 179 40.38 -48.74 -79.36
CA GLU A 179 39.22 -49.30 -80.07
C GLU A 179 38.60 -48.31 -81.06
N CYS A 180 38.49 -47.03 -80.70
CA CYS A 180 38.03 -45.98 -81.59
C CYS A 180 38.95 -45.80 -82.80
N VAL A 181 40.27 -45.81 -82.59
CA VAL A 181 41.27 -45.73 -83.67
C VAL A 181 41.17 -46.93 -84.61
N ILE A 182 41.03 -48.15 -84.08
CA ILE A 182 40.84 -49.37 -84.89
C ILE A 182 39.57 -49.28 -85.72
N ASN A 183 38.44 -48.91 -85.09
CA ASN A 183 37.16 -48.78 -85.80
C ASN A 183 37.20 -47.69 -86.90
N LEU A 184 37.89 -46.57 -86.67
CA LEU A 184 38.06 -45.54 -87.70
C LEU A 184 38.94 -46.03 -88.86
N SER A 185 39.98 -46.81 -88.56
CA SER A 185 40.81 -47.47 -89.57
C SER A 185 40.01 -48.50 -90.39
N ASP A 186 39.16 -49.31 -89.75
CA ASP A 186 38.27 -50.28 -90.41
C ASP A 186 37.23 -49.59 -91.33
N LEU A 187 36.77 -48.39 -90.94
CA LEU A 187 35.93 -47.52 -91.76
C LEU A 187 36.68 -46.83 -92.90
N LYS A 188 37.96 -47.19 -93.13
CA LYS A 188 38.85 -46.64 -94.16
C LYS A 188 39.09 -45.13 -94.02
N VAL A 189 39.05 -44.59 -92.80
CA VAL A 189 39.48 -43.21 -92.55
C VAL A 189 41.00 -43.13 -92.74
N PRO A 190 41.52 -42.19 -93.54
CA PRO A 190 42.97 -42.03 -93.68
C PRO A 190 43.63 -41.78 -92.33
N ILE A 191 44.78 -42.41 -92.07
CA ILE A 191 45.48 -42.35 -90.76
C ILE A 191 45.73 -40.90 -90.31
N GLU A 192 46.07 -40.01 -91.24
CA GLU A 192 46.29 -38.58 -91.01
C GLU A 192 45.04 -37.81 -90.52
N LYS A 193 43.84 -38.41 -90.68
CA LYS A 193 42.55 -37.81 -90.35
C LYS A 193 41.93 -38.38 -89.08
N ILE A 194 42.45 -39.47 -88.53
CA ILE A 194 41.88 -40.13 -87.34
C ILE A 194 41.97 -39.21 -86.10
N SER A 195 43.13 -38.66 -85.76
CA SER A 195 43.26 -37.76 -84.60
C SER A 195 42.43 -36.46 -84.74
N PRO A 196 42.40 -35.80 -85.92
CA PRO A 196 41.48 -34.68 -86.17
C PRO A 196 40.01 -35.03 -85.98
N VAL A 197 39.57 -36.23 -86.38
CA VAL A 197 38.18 -36.68 -86.20
C VAL A 197 37.87 -36.87 -84.71
N ILE A 198 38.76 -37.52 -83.96
CA ILE A 198 38.61 -37.69 -82.50
C ILE A 198 38.50 -36.32 -81.82
N LYS A 199 39.33 -35.35 -82.22
CA LYS A 199 39.28 -33.98 -81.71
C LYS A 199 37.96 -33.29 -82.02
N GLN A 200 37.48 -33.36 -83.26
CA GLN A 200 36.22 -32.73 -83.66
C GLN A 200 35.02 -33.29 -82.89
N ILE A 201 34.98 -34.61 -82.67
CA ILE A 201 33.91 -35.23 -81.89
C ILE A 201 33.97 -34.79 -80.43
N ALA A 202 35.18 -34.73 -79.84
CA ALA A 202 35.35 -34.22 -78.48
C ALA A 202 34.89 -32.76 -78.34
N ASP A 203 35.26 -31.90 -79.30
CA ASP A 203 34.85 -30.49 -79.36
C ASP A 203 33.32 -30.35 -79.47
N ILE A 204 32.66 -31.19 -80.29
CA ILE A 204 31.18 -31.23 -80.40
C ILE A 204 30.54 -31.62 -79.06
N CYS A 205 31.19 -32.52 -78.30
CA CYS A 205 30.75 -32.94 -76.97
C CYS A 205 31.13 -31.97 -75.85
N GLY A 206 31.75 -30.82 -76.16
CA GLY A 206 32.20 -29.85 -75.16
C GLY A 206 33.30 -30.38 -74.24
N LYS A 207 34.05 -31.41 -74.68
CA LYS A 207 35.16 -31.99 -73.93
C LYS A 207 36.50 -31.71 -74.64
N ILE A 208 37.54 -31.44 -73.87
CA ILE A 208 38.89 -31.14 -74.36
C ILE A 208 39.76 -32.39 -74.18
N PRO A 209 40.25 -33.03 -75.25
CA PRO A 209 41.13 -34.18 -75.14
C PRO A 209 42.46 -33.82 -74.49
N ASN A 210 42.91 -34.62 -73.53
CA ASN A 210 44.18 -34.38 -72.85
C ASN A 210 45.41 -34.66 -73.73
N ASN A 211 45.38 -35.71 -74.57
CA ASN A 211 46.41 -36.00 -75.56
C ASN A 211 45.82 -36.80 -76.73
N LEU A 212 46.22 -36.49 -77.96
CA LEU A 212 45.72 -37.14 -79.16
C LEU A 212 46.75 -38.15 -79.70
N PRO A 213 46.33 -39.31 -80.21
CA PRO A 213 47.25 -40.25 -80.82
C PRO A 213 47.88 -39.64 -82.06
N SER A 214 49.22 -39.66 -82.16
CA SER A 214 49.92 -39.20 -83.35
C SER A 214 49.75 -40.19 -84.51
N THR A 215 49.97 -39.77 -85.75
CA THR A 215 49.96 -40.67 -86.92
C THR A 215 50.86 -41.88 -86.72
N ARG A 216 52.07 -41.67 -86.20
CA ARG A 216 53.02 -42.73 -85.87
C ARG A 216 52.51 -43.67 -84.77
N THR A 217 51.79 -43.14 -83.79
CA THR A 217 51.17 -43.97 -82.74
C THR A 217 50.10 -44.86 -83.35
N ILE A 218 49.28 -44.31 -84.25
CA ILE A 218 48.18 -45.02 -84.91
C ILE A 218 48.69 -46.14 -85.81
N GLU A 219 49.82 -45.94 -86.50
CA GLU A 219 50.44 -46.98 -87.36
C GLU A 219 50.96 -48.20 -86.59
N ILE A 220 51.18 -48.08 -85.28
CA ILE A 220 51.76 -49.13 -84.42
C ILE A 220 50.70 -49.75 -83.49
N LEU A 221 49.50 -49.17 -83.44
CA LEU A 221 48.33 -49.68 -82.70
C LEU A 221 47.57 -50.70 -83.55
#